data_AF-A0A1I6K5R0-F1
#
_entry.id   AF-A0A1I6K5R0-F1
#
_cell.length_a   1.000
_cell.length_b   1.000
_cell.length_c   1.000
_cell.angle_alpha   90.00
_cell.angle_beta   90.00
_cell.angle_gamma   90.00
#
_symmetry.space_group_name_H-M   'P 1'
#
loop_
_entity.id
_entity.type
_entity.pdbx_description
1 polymer ?
#
loop_
_entity_poly.entity_id
_entity_poly.type
_entity_poly.pdbx_seq_one_letter_code
_entity_poly.pdbx_strand_id
1 'polypeptide(L)'
;MGTEQTGGDAMEQARRAFDAGADGSSQTAANVAALQQQVADLMAERDAAIARAEKAEAGGKKAKAKVAELPAEKKPRTLKAIDDDKALDRDALKAAIAGAETVEIAFVGKGDREVAGSQPQAIEGEVWKDHPRGLMLDQPVTLHGPAQGGAAYQVAGYALIVDGKPVARTMRSEPLMIAPGQTVKLENDIHF
;
A
#
# COMPACT_ATOMS: atom_id res chain seq x y z
N MET A 1 49.30 -53.65 -58.81
CA MET A 1 47.83 -53.82 -58.62
C MET A 1 47.61 -53.97 -57.12
N GLY A 2 46.94 -53.11 -56.36
CA GLY A 2 46.39 -51.75 -56.47
C GLY A 2 46.30 -51.26 -55.00
N THR A 3 46.68 -50.03 -54.65
CA THR A 3 45.81 -48.83 -54.58
C THR A 3 44.40 -49.16 -54.08
N GLU A 4 43.74 -48.49 -53.13
CA GLU A 4 43.89 -47.23 -52.41
C GLU A 4 42.54 -47.16 -51.65
N GLN A 5 42.48 -47.15 -50.30
CA GLN A 5 41.20 -46.85 -49.61
C GLN A 5 41.38 -46.56 -48.11
N THR A 6 42.10 -45.50 -47.74
CA THR A 6 42.20 -45.07 -46.33
C THR A 6 42.02 -43.56 -46.13
N GLY A 7 41.78 -42.78 -47.20
CA GLY A 7 41.66 -41.32 -47.12
C GLY A 7 40.27 -40.75 -46.84
N GLY A 8 39.19 -41.51 -47.11
CA GLY A 8 37.80 -41.01 -47.02
C GLY A 8 37.26 -40.94 -45.59
N ASP A 9 37.46 -41.98 -44.79
CA ASP A 9 36.84 -42.12 -43.46
C ASP A 9 37.39 -41.14 -42.42
N ALA A 10 38.68 -40.82 -42.45
CA ALA A 10 39.29 -39.91 -41.47
C ALA A 10 38.85 -38.46 -41.68
N MET A 11 38.61 -38.05 -42.92
CA MET A 11 38.17 -36.68 -43.25
C MET A 11 36.67 -36.49 -42.96
N GLU A 12 35.86 -37.55 -43.09
CA GLU A 12 34.44 -37.52 -42.78
C GLU A 12 34.17 -37.58 -41.26
N GLN A 13 34.98 -38.33 -40.50
CA GLN A 13 34.94 -38.30 -39.03
C GLN A 13 35.39 -36.94 -38.45
N ALA A 14 36.40 -36.29 -39.04
CA ALA A 14 36.84 -34.96 -38.62
C ALA A 14 35.79 -33.87 -38.90
N ARG A 15 35.07 -33.94 -40.03
CA ARG A 15 33.96 -33.03 -40.36
C ARG A 15 32.78 -33.18 -39.39
N ARG A 16 32.40 -34.42 -39.07
CA ARG A 16 31.28 -34.71 -38.15
C ARG A 16 31.55 -34.25 -36.71
N ALA A 17 32.81 -34.29 -36.27
CA ALA A 17 33.21 -33.78 -34.96
C ALA A 17 33.22 -32.24 -34.89
N PHE A 18 33.48 -31.56 -36.01
CA PHE A 18 33.48 -30.09 -36.08
C PHE A 18 32.05 -29.51 -36.11
N ASP A 19 31.12 -30.17 -36.82
CA ASP A 19 29.69 -29.80 -36.83
C ASP A 19 29.05 -29.95 -35.43
N ALA A 20 29.36 -31.02 -34.70
CA ALA A 20 28.83 -31.24 -33.35
C ALA A 20 29.35 -30.23 -32.30
N GLY A 21 30.53 -29.64 -32.50
CA GLY A 21 31.08 -28.61 -31.61
C GLY A 21 30.49 -27.20 -31.82
N ALA A 22 29.97 -26.93 -33.02
CA ALA A 22 29.33 -25.65 -33.35
C ALA A 22 27.90 -25.55 -32.80
N ASP A 23 27.15 -26.65 -32.75
CA ASP A 23 25.79 -26.67 -32.17
C ASP A 23 25.80 -26.55 -30.63
N GLY A 24 26.75 -27.22 -29.97
CA GLY A 24 26.88 -27.18 -28.50
C GLY A 24 27.26 -25.80 -27.96
N SER A 25 28.06 -25.03 -28.71
CA SER A 25 28.45 -23.67 -28.31
C SER A 25 27.30 -22.66 -28.42
N SER A 26 26.39 -22.82 -29.39
CA SER A 26 25.19 -21.98 -29.51
C SER A 26 24.15 -22.28 -28.42
N GLN A 27 23.96 -23.57 -28.06
CA GLN A 27 23.08 -23.97 -26.96
C GLN A 27 23.61 -23.54 -25.60
N THR A 28 24.93 -23.59 -25.40
CA THR A 28 25.56 -23.12 -24.16
C THR A 28 25.41 -21.60 -24.00
N ALA A 29 25.59 -20.83 -25.08
CA ALA A 29 25.39 -19.37 -25.06
C ALA A 29 23.92 -18.98 -24.80
N ALA A 30 22.96 -19.67 -25.42
CA ALA A 30 21.54 -19.45 -25.19
C ALA A 30 21.11 -19.78 -23.74
N ASN A 31 21.64 -20.86 -23.17
CA ASN A 31 21.38 -21.23 -21.77
C ASN A 31 22.02 -20.24 -20.78
N VAL A 32 23.22 -19.72 -21.08
CA VAL A 32 23.86 -18.69 -20.23
C VAL A 32 23.09 -17.37 -20.29
N ALA A 33 22.60 -16.96 -21.46
CA ALA A 33 21.76 -15.76 -21.60
C ALA A 33 20.41 -15.91 -20.86
N ALA A 34 19.78 -17.08 -20.93
CA ALA A 34 18.54 -17.37 -20.20
C ALA A 34 18.75 -17.37 -18.68
N LEU A 35 19.87 -17.94 -18.19
CA LEU A 35 20.23 -17.88 -16.77
C LEU A 35 20.51 -16.44 -16.32
N GLN A 36 21.21 -15.64 -17.13
CA GLN A 36 21.49 -14.24 -16.80
C GLN A 36 20.20 -13.41 -16.70
N GLN A 37 19.23 -13.65 -17.58
CA GLN A 37 17.93 -13.01 -17.53
C GLN A 37 17.15 -13.42 -16.27
N GLN A 38 17.08 -14.72 -15.97
CA GLN A 38 16.44 -15.21 -14.73
C GLN A 38 17.09 -14.66 -13.46
N VAL A 39 18.42 -14.53 -13.44
CA VAL A 39 19.13 -13.93 -12.29
C VAL A 39 18.78 -12.45 -12.16
N ALA A 40 18.67 -11.71 -13.26
CA ALA A 40 18.27 -10.31 -13.25
C ALA A 40 16.82 -10.12 -12.75
N ASP A 41 15.89 -10.95 -13.21
CA ASP A 41 14.49 -10.94 -12.75
C ASP A 41 14.38 -11.28 -11.25
N LEU A 42 15.09 -12.32 -10.79
CA LEU A 42 15.12 -12.70 -9.37
C LEU A 42 15.78 -11.63 -8.50
N MET A 43 16.81 -10.94 -9.00
CA MET A 43 17.42 -9.81 -8.30
C MET A 43 16.44 -8.63 -8.19
N ALA A 44 15.71 -8.30 -9.27
CA ALA A 44 14.71 -7.26 -9.25
C ALA A 44 13.54 -7.58 -8.29
N GLU A 45 13.08 -8.83 -8.26
CA GLU A 45 12.06 -9.30 -7.31
C GLU A 45 12.56 -9.25 -5.86
N ARG A 46 13.82 -9.64 -5.63
CA ARG A 46 14.45 -9.54 -4.30
C ARG A 46 14.57 -8.10 -3.85
N ASP A 47 15.03 -7.19 -4.70
CA ASP A 47 15.19 -5.78 -4.34
C ASP A 47 13.82 -5.10 -4.13
N ALA A 48 12.79 -5.47 -4.91
CA ALA A 48 11.42 -5.04 -4.65
C ALA A 48 10.88 -5.59 -3.31
N ALA A 49 11.21 -6.83 -2.96
CA ALA A 49 10.82 -7.43 -1.69
C ALA A 49 11.55 -6.79 -0.50
N ILE A 50 12.85 -6.50 -0.64
CA ILE A 50 13.65 -5.77 0.36
C ILE A 50 13.10 -4.35 0.53
N ALA A 51 12.82 -3.62 -0.56
CA ALA A 51 12.23 -2.28 -0.47
C ALA A 51 10.86 -2.28 0.22
N ARG A 52 10.01 -3.29 -0.03
CA ARG A 52 8.75 -3.47 0.71
C ARG A 52 8.98 -3.80 2.19
N ALA A 53 9.95 -4.66 2.50
CA ALA A 53 10.29 -5.04 3.85
C ALA A 53 10.90 -3.88 4.65
N GLU A 54 11.80 -3.10 4.06
CA GLU A 54 12.39 -1.91 4.67
C GLU A 54 11.35 -0.81 4.88
N LYS A 55 10.42 -0.61 3.93
CA LYS A 55 9.29 0.32 4.10
C LYS A 55 8.37 -0.15 5.24
N ALA A 56 8.12 -1.45 5.36
CA ALA A 56 7.34 -2.05 6.44
C ALA A 56 8.05 -1.98 7.80
N GLU A 57 9.36 -2.22 7.86
CA GLU A 57 10.16 -2.14 9.09
C GLU A 57 10.37 -0.70 9.55
N ALA A 58 10.56 0.25 8.62
CA ALA A 58 10.57 1.67 8.92
C ALA A 58 9.19 2.14 9.44
N GLY A 59 8.09 1.64 8.86
CA GLY A 59 6.73 1.82 9.39
C GLY A 59 6.58 1.25 10.81
N GLY A 60 7.01 0.00 11.02
CA GLY A 60 6.93 -0.69 12.31
C GLY A 60 7.79 -0.08 13.42
N LYS A 61 8.98 0.44 13.10
CA LYS A 61 9.83 1.17 14.06
C LYS A 61 9.24 2.54 14.41
N LYS A 62 8.65 3.25 13.43
CA LYS A 62 7.89 4.49 13.69
C LYS A 62 6.63 4.24 14.52
N ALA A 63 5.92 3.13 14.29
CA ALA A 63 4.77 2.71 15.07
C ALA A 63 5.15 2.38 16.52
N LYS A 64 6.23 1.62 16.75
CA LYS A 64 6.73 1.32 18.11
C LYS A 64 7.23 2.55 18.87
N ALA A 65 7.84 3.52 18.18
CA ALA A 65 8.21 4.80 18.78
C ALA A 65 6.97 5.63 19.18
N LYS A 66 5.89 5.62 18.38
CA LYS A 66 4.61 6.27 18.71
C LYS A 66 3.86 5.62 19.88
N VAL A 67 4.02 4.31 20.12
CA VAL A 67 3.37 3.64 21.27
C VAL A 67 3.97 4.08 22.61
N ALA A 68 5.22 4.55 22.65
CA ALA A 68 5.85 5.07 23.86
C ALA A 68 5.45 6.53 24.19
N GLU A 69 4.85 7.25 23.25
CA GLU A 69 4.28 8.59 23.46
C GLU A 69 2.77 8.52 23.22
N LEU A 70 2.00 8.04 24.20
CA LEU A 70 0.57 8.36 24.28
C LEU A 70 0.46 9.88 24.39
N PRO A 71 0.09 10.63 23.33
CA PRO A 71 0.02 12.07 23.46
C PRO A 71 -1.19 12.37 24.34
N ALA A 72 -1.00 13.27 25.31
CA ALA A 72 -2.07 13.95 26.02
C ALA A 72 -3.20 14.32 25.04
N GLU A 73 -4.46 14.20 25.48
CA GLU A 73 -5.68 14.52 24.72
C GLU A 73 -5.44 15.64 23.69
N LYS A 74 -5.24 15.25 22.42
CA LYS A 74 -5.03 16.20 21.34
C LYS A 74 -6.31 17.03 21.22
N LYS A 75 -6.19 18.36 21.40
CA LYS A 75 -7.36 19.25 21.32
C LYS A 75 -8.09 19.01 19.98
N PRO A 76 -9.42 18.88 20.00
CA PRO A 76 -10.20 18.65 18.78
C PRO A 76 -9.93 19.71 17.71
N ARG A 77 -9.48 19.25 16.53
CA ARG A 77 -9.22 20.11 15.37
C ARG A 77 -10.54 20.59 14.76
N THR A 78 -10.47 21.71 14.05
CA THR A 78 -11.58 22.11 13.18
C THR A 78 -11.45 21.38 11.84
N LEU A 79 -12.50 20.68 11.43
CA LEU A 79 -12.60 19.89 10.20
C LEU A 79 -13.65 20.54 9.30
N LYS A 80 -13.37 21.76 8.84
CA LYS A 80 -14.27 22.51 7.95
C LYS A 80 -14.46 21.76 6.62
N ALA A 81 -15.53 22.10 5.92
CA ALA A 81 -15.67 21.72 4.51
C ALA A 81 -14.42 22.15 3.74
N ILE A 82 -13.99 21.30 2.82
CA ILE A 82 -12.94 21.63 1.87
C ILE A 82 -13.60 22.49 0.80
N ASP A 83 -13.01 23.65 0.51
CA ASP A 83 -13.51 24.52 -0.56
C ASP A 83 -13.46 23.74 -1.90
N ASP A 84 -14.46 23.92 -2.77
CA ASP A 84 -14.57 23.15 -4.02
C ASP A 84 -13.32 23.29 -4.92
N ASP A 85 -12.63 24.43 -4.89
CA ASP A 85 -11.37 24.68 -5.61
C ASP A 85 -10.16 23.92 -5.04
N LYS A 86 -10.29 23.40 -3.82
CA LYS A 86 -9.26 22.63 -3.11
C LYS A 86 -9.64 21.16 -2.94
N ALA A 87 -10.85 20.79 -3.34
CA ALA A 87 -11.30 19.41 -3.31
C ALA A 87 -10.47 18.60 -4.30
N LEU A 88 -9.76 17.61 -3.78
CA LEU A 88 -8.98 16.69 -4.61
C LEU A 88 -9.93 15.68 -5.25
N ASP A 89 -9.74 15.44 -6.55
CA ASP A 89 -10.38 14.32 -7.21
C ASP A 89 -9.80 12.98 -6.71
N ARG A 90 -10.38 11.88 -7.19
CA ARG A 90 -10.02 10.54 -6.74
C ARG A 90 -8.56 10.20 -6.99
N ASP A 91 -8.04 10.53 -8.17
CA ASP A 91 -6.67 10.18 -8.55
C ASP A 91 -5.66 11.05 -7.79
N ALA A 92 -5.99 12.33 -7.59
CA ALA A 92 -5.23 13.23 -6.73
C ALA A 92 -5.23 12.78 -5.26
N LEU A 93 -6.35 12.25 -4.74
CA LEU A 93 -6.41 11.66 -3.40
C LEU A 93 -5.52 10.43 -3.28
N LYS A 94 -5.56 9.52 -4.25
CA LYS A 94 -4.67 8.35 -4.30
C LYS A 94 -3.21 8.78 -4.33
N ALA A 95 -2.86 9.76 -5.15
CA ALA A 95 -1.50 10.29 -5.24
C ALA A 95 -1.05 10.96 -3.92
N ALA A 96 -1.93 11.74 -3.28
CA ALA A 96 -1.67 12.37 -1.99
C ALA A 96 -1.42 11.32 -0.89
N ILE A 97 -2.24 10.27 -0.83
CA ILE A 97 -2.09 9.15 0.11
C ILE A 97 -0.78 8.40 -0.14
N ALA A 98 -0.45 8.11 -1.40
CA ALA A 98 0.74 7.33 -1.75
C ALA A 98 2.05 8.08 -1.43
N GLY A 99 2.04 9.41 -1.54
CA GLY A 99 3.18 10.27 -1.23
C GLY A 99 3.28 10.73 0.22
N ALA A 100 2.26 10.45 1.04
CA ALA A 100 2.18 10.91 2.43
C ALA A 100 3.11 10.15 3.36
N GLU A 101 3.60 10.83 4.39
CA GLU A 101 4.25 10.17 5.52
C GLU A 101 3.23 9.64 6.53
N THR A 102 2.10 10.34 6.65
CA THR A 102 1.01 9.99 7.57
C THR A 102 -0.35 10.18 6.93
N VAL A 103 -1.22 9.18 7.12
CA VAL A 103 -2.62 9.22 6.70
C VAL A 103 -3.47 8.86 7.91
N GLU A 104 -4.38 9.76 8.29
CA GLU A 104 -5.28 9.57 9.42
C GLU A 104 -6.74 9.78 8.96
N ILE A 105 -7.67 9.05 9.56
CA ILE A 105 -9.10 9.35 9.49
C ILE A 105 -9.52 9.97 10.81
N ALA A 106 -10.02 11.19 10.75
CA ALA A 106 -10.64 11.86 11.89
C ALA A 106 -12.17 11.84 11.78
N PHE A 107 -12.84 11.76 12.92
CA PHE A 107 -14.31 11.74 13.00
C PHE A 107 -14.84 13.14 13.17
N VAL A 108 -15.75 13.54 12.28
CA VAL A 108 -16.40 14.85 12.32
C VAL A 108 -17.60 14.76 13.27
N GLY A 109 -17.59 15.57 14.32
CA GLY A 109 -18.66 15.74 15.29
C GLY A 109 -19.45 17.03 15.06
N LYS A 110 -20.09 17.52 16.13
CA LYS A 110 -20.93 18.73 16.07
C LYS A 110 -20.11 19.97 15.70
N GLY A 111 -20.67 20.79 14.81
CA GLY A 111 -20.09 22.09 14.43
C GLY A 111 -18.79 22.00 13.66
N ASP A 112 -18.62 20.96 12.82
CA ASP A 112 -17.45 20.75 11.97
C ASP A 112 -16.13 20.64 12.75
N ARG A 113 -16.21 20.04 13.94
CA ARG A 113 -15.04 19.77 14.79
C ARG A 113 -14.80 18.29 14.89
N GLU A 114 -13.55 17.92 15.09
CA GLU A 114 -13.18 16.56 15.49
C GLU A 114 -13.94 16.14 16.76
N VAL A 115 -14.38 14.88 16.82
CA VAL A 115 -15.07 14.35 18.00
C VAL A 115 -14.10 14.31 19.18
N ALA A 116 -14.43 15.05 20.25
CA ALA A 116 -13.64 15.06 21.48
C ALA A 116 -13.59 13.67 22.12
N GLY A 117 -12.39 13.24 22.52
CA GLY A 117 -12.17 11.92 23.13
C GLY A 117 -12.07 10.76 22.13
N SER A 118 -12.37 10.97 20.85
CA SER A 118 -12.04 10.00 19.80
C SER A 118 -10.64 10.29 19.26
N GLN A 119 -9.79 9.27 19.13
CA GLN A 119 -8.49 9.43 18.47
C GLN A 119 -8.65 9.23 16.95
N PRO A 120 -7.98 10.05 16.12
CA PRO A 120 -7.81 9.76 14.71
C PRO A 120 -7.26 8.35 14.51
N GLN A 121 -7.73 7.68 13.46
CA GLN A 121 -7.28 6.35 13.11
C GLN A 121 -6.19 6.46 12.07
N ALA A 122 -4.97 6.07 12.43
CA ALA A 122 -3.87 5.97 11.48
C ALA A 122 -4.18 4.85 10.48
N ILE A 123 -4.05 5.16 9.20
CA ILE A 123 -4.31 4.24 8.10
C ILE A 123 -2.98 3.92 7.42
N GLU A 124 -2.63 2.64 7.40
CA GLU A 124 -1.36 2.15 6.85
C GLU A 124 -1.62 1.22 5.65
N GLY A 125 -0.74 1.31 4.65
CA GLY A 125 -0.78 0.43 3.48
C GLY A 125 -1.83 0.78 2.42
N GLU A 126 -1.96 -0.11 1.43
CA GLU A 126 -2.89 0.01 0.31
C GLU A 126 -4.26 -0.55 0.71
N VAL A 127 -5.01 0.20 1.51
CA VAL A 127 -6.31 -0.22 2.07
C VAL A 127 -7.48 0.55 1.46
N TRP A 128 -7.26 1.12 0.29
CA TRP A 128 -8.21 1.98 -0.41
C TRP A 128 -8.67 1.28 -1.69
N LYS A 129 -9.98 1.32 -1.94
CA LYS A 129 -10.60 0.77 -3.15
C LYS A 129 -11.43 1.81 -3.88
N ASP A 130 -11.55 1.61 -5.18
CA ASP A 130 -12.46 2.41 -6.01
C ASP A 130 -13.91 2.08 -5.68
N HIS A 131 -14.73 3.12 -5.51
CA HIS A 131 -16.17 3.01 -5.28
C HIS A 131 -16.91 4.05 -6.12
N PRO A 132 -18.19 3.83 -6.52
CA PRO A 132 -18.96 4.83 -7.28
C PRO A 132 -19.07 6.20 -6.60
N ARG A 133 -18.94 6.25 -5.27
CA ARG A 133 -18.97 7.48 -4.46
C ARG A 133 -17.59 8.13 -4.24
N GLY A 134 -16.51 7.57 -4.79
CA GLY A 134 -15.16 8.07 -4.61
C GLY A 134 -14.17 6.99 -4.14
N LEU A 135 -13.21 7.36 -3.30
CA LEU A 135 -12.24 6.46 -2.71
C LEU A 135 -12.78 5.92 -1.38
N MET A 136 -12.87 4.61 -1.24
CA MET A 136 -13.42 3.96 -0.04
C MET A 136 -12.35 3.22 0.73
N LEU A 137 -12.43 3.27 2.06
CA LEU A 137 -11.60 2.44 2.92
C LEU A 137 -12.12 1.00 2.91
N ASP A 138 -11.26 0.05 2.57
CA ASP A 138 -11.58 -1.38 2.53
C ASP A 138 -11.44 -2.05 3.91
N GLN A 139 -10.57 -1.51 4.77
CA GLN A 139 -10.38 -2.04 6.11
C GLN A 139 -11.42 -1.52 7.11
N PRO A 140 -11.84 -2.37 8.07
CA PRO A 140 -12.73 -1.95 9.13
C PRO A 140 -12.05 -0.97 10.08
N VAL A 141 -12.81 0.03 10.52
CA VAL A 141 -12.37 0.96 11.57
C VAL A 141 -13.20 0.75 12.82
N THR A 142 -12.52 0.57 13.96
CA THR A 142 -13.19 0.42 15.25
C THR A 142 -13.27 1.75 15.97
N LEU A 143 -14.49 2.12 16.35
CA LEU A 143 -14.80 3.28 17.17
C LEU A 143 -15.15 2.85 18.58
N HIS A 144 -14.48 3.44 19.56
CA HIS A 144 -14.77 3.25 20.97
C HIS A 144 -15.53 4.45 21.52
N GLY A 145 -16.66 4.18 22.15
CA GLY A 145 -17.40 5.16 22.90
C GLY A 145 -16.64 5.65 24.13
N PRO A 146 -17.14 6.71 24.77
CA PRO A 146 -16.57 7.21 26.02
C PRO A 146 -16.52 6.13 27.09
N ALA A 147 -15.66 6.29 28.10
CA ALA A 147 -15.67 5.45 29.29
C ALA A 147 -17.07 5.45 29.97
N GLN A 148 -17.38 4.40 30.74
CA GLN A 148 -18.63 4.34 31.49
C GLN A 148 -18.81 5.59 32.38
N GLY A 149 -19.95 6.26 32.26
CA GLY A 149 -20.24 7.54 32.92
C GLY A 149 -19.89 8.79 32.10
N GLY A 150 -19.20 8.65 30.96
CA GLY A 150 -18.97 9.73 30.00
C GLY A 150 -20.23 10.14 29.22
N ALA A 151 -20.20 11.29 28.57
CA ALA A 151 -21.31 11.74 27.72
C ALA A 151 -21.19 11.11 26.32
N ALA A 152 -22.29 10.57 25.80
CA ALA A 152 -22.36 10.06 24.43
C ALA A 152 -21.96 11.15 23.40
N TYR A 153 -21.32 10.73 22.31
CA TYR A 153 -20.96 11.64 21.22
C TYR A 153 -21.57 11.20 19.88
N GLN A 154 -21.59 12.13 18.94
CA GLN A 154 -22.15 11.94 17.61
C GLN A 154 -21.04 12.03 16.56
N VAL A 155 -20.98 11.04 15.67
CA VAL A 155 -20.13 11.03 14.48
C VAL A 155 -21.01 11.39 13.28
N ALA A 156 -20.89 12.63 12.82
CA ALA A 156 -21.63 13.15 11.67
C ALA A 156 -20.92 12.88 10.33
N GLY A 157 -19.64 12.53 10.35
CA GLY A 157 -18.87 12.31 9.12
C GLY A 157 -17.42 11.96 9.39
N TYR A 158 -16.63 12.03 8.33
CA TYR A 158 -15.22 11.67 8.29
C TYR A 158 -14.42 12.77 7.62
N ALA A 159 -13.18 12.93 8.05
CA ALA A 159 -12.19 13.74 7.35
C ALA A 159 -10.93 12.91 7.11
N LEU A 160 -10.44 12.94 5.88
CA LEU A 160 -9.15 12.39 5.52
C LEU A 160 -8.07 13.43 5.84
N ILE A 161 -7.12 13.05 6.67
CA ILE A 161 -6.00 13.89 7.07
C ILE A 161 -4.72 13.29 6.47
N VAL A 162 -4.05 14.05 5.63
CA VAL A 162 -2.76 13.69 5.04
C VAL A 162 -1.71 14.66 5.58
N ASP A 163 -0.65 14.13 6.19
CA ASP A 163 0.44 14.91 6.79
C ASP A 163 -0.06 16.04 7.73
N GLY A 164 -1.05 15.68 8.54
CA GLY A 164 -1.67 16.57 9.53
C GLY A 164 -2.68 17.58 8.95
N LYS A 165 -2.90 17.62 7.64
CA LYS A 165 -3.85 18.53 6.97
C LYS A 165 -5.10 17.79 6.47
N PRO A 166 -6.31 18.32 6.72
CA PRO A 166 -7.52 17.75 6.13
C PRO A 166 -7.52 18.01 4.62
N VAL A 167 -7.63 16.94 3.83
CA VAL A 167 -7.64 17.01 2.35
C VAL A 167 -8.96 16.57 1.74
N ALA A 168 -9.77 15.81 2.48
CA ALA A 168 -11.13 15.45 2.08
C ALA A 168 -12.04 15.37 3.31
N ARG A 169 -13.34 15.56 3.08
CA ARG A 169 -14.37 15.46 4.11
C ARG A 169 -15.66 14.90 3.50
N THR A 170 -16.26 13.95 4.20
CA THR A 170 -17.53 13.35 3.81
C THR A 170 -18.47 13.30 4.99
N MET A 171 -19.72 13.71 4.80
CA MET A 171 -20.75 13.63 5.83
C MET A 171 -21.56 12.35 5.65
N ARG A 172 -21.93 11.73 6.77
CA ARG A 172 -22.93 10.65 6.77
C ARG A 172 -24.31 11.26 6.52
N SER A 173 -25.16 10.52 5.79
CA SER A 173 -26.59 10.87 5.69
C SER A 173 -27.28 10.78 7.05
N GLU A 174 -26.91 9.75 7.83
CA GLU A 174 -27.38 9.53 9.19
C GLU A 174 -26.19 9.55 10.15
N PRO A 175 -26.11 10.57 11.02
CA PRO A 175 -25.08 10.62 12.04
C PRO A 175 -25.17 9.44 13.01
N LEU A 176 -24.03 8.89 13.38
CA LEU A 176 -23.93 7.77 14.28
C LEU A 176 -23.78 8.25 15.72
N MET A 177 -24.67 7.81 16.60
CA MET A 177 -24.59 8.08 18.04
C MET A 177 -23.80 6.97 18.73
N ILE A 178 -22.75 7.32 19.47
CA ILE A 178 -21.92 6.38 20.21
C ILE A 178 -22.13 6.58 21.72
N ALA A 179 -22.72 5.58 22.35
CA ALA A 179 -22.99 5.57 23.78
C ALA A 179 -21.73 5.21 24.61
N PRO A 180 -21.73 5.53 25.92
CA PRO A 180 -20.63 5.13 26.82
C PRO A 180 -20.45 3.61 26.87
N GLY A 181 -19.21 3.14 26.78
CA GLY A 181 -18.84 1.73 26.76
C GLY A 181 -19.20 0.98 25.46
N GLN A 182 -19.81 1.64 24.48
CA GLN A 182 -20.14 1.03 23.19
C GLN A 182 -18.88 0.90 22.34
N THR A 183 -18.75 -0.19 21.60
CA THR A 183 -17.76 -0.32 20.52
C THR A 183 -18.50 -0.55 19.22
N VAL A 184 -18.18 0.22 18.19
CA VAL A 184 -18.80 0.12 16.86
C VAL A 184 -17.73 -0.15 15.82
N LYS A 185 -17.97 -1.13 14.96
CA LYS A 185 -17.12 -1.44 13.81
C LYS A 185 -17.72 -0.80 12.57
N LEU A 186 -16.96 0.05 11.90
CA LEU A 186 -17.32 0.69 10.64
C LEU A 186 -16.70 -0.10 9.49
N GLU A 187 -17.53 -0.81 8.75
CA GLU A 187 -17.12 -1.61 7.57
C GLU A 187 -17.77 -1.01 6.31
N ASN A 188 -16.96 -0.77 5.27
CA ASN A 188 -17.42 -0.21 3.98
C ASN A 188 -18.21 1.12 4.10
N ASP A 189 -17.98 1.88 5.17
CA ASP A 189 -18.76 3.08 5.49
C ASP A 189 -18.00 4.37 5.09
N ILE A 190 -16.68 4.38 5.31
CA ILE A 190 -15.84 5.56 5.11
C ILE A 190 -15.44 5.68 3.63
N HIS A 191 -15.84 6.78 3.01
CA HIS A 191 -15.52 7.13 1.63
C HIS A 191 -15.30 8.64 1.48
N PHE A 192 -14.52 9.03 0.48
CA PHE A 192 -14.15 10.41 0.14
C PHE A 192 -14.29 10.66 -1.35
#